data_AF-A0A966VWY0-F1
#
_entry.id   AF-A0A966VWY0-F1
#
_cell.length_a   1.000
_cell.length_b   1.000
_cell.length_c   1.000
_cell.angle_alpha   90.00
_cell.angle_beta   90.00
_cell.angle_gamma   90.00
#
_symmetry.space_group_name_H-M   'P 1'
#
loop_
_entity.id
_entity.type
_entity.pdbx_description
1 polymer ?
#
loop_
_entity_poly.entity_id
_entity_poly.type
_entity_poly.pdbx_seq_one_letter_code
_entity_poly.pdbx_strand_id
1 'polypeptide(L)' 'MTITGEENRGIIGRDEINDVEAILSTPMVDPDEVLHVVKNEADSIFTWDYSLARPQLRKLYEKAKVGQ' A
#
# COMPACT_ATOMS: atom_id res chain seq x y z
N MET A 1 10.47 -1.60 26.70
CA MET A 1 11.02 -2.30 25.53
C MET A 1 12.12 -1.40 25.00
N THR A 2 13.37 -1.75 25.27
CA THR A 2 14.53 -0.95 24.86
C THR A 2 14.98 -1.51 23.52
N ILE A 3 14.77 -0.76 22.44
CA ILE A 3 15.26 -1.15 21.12
C ILE A 3 16.76 -0.85 21.09
N THR A 4 17.57 -1.86 20.80
CA THR A 4 19.03 -1.77 20.72
C THR A 4 19.49 -1.35 19.31
N GLY A 5 20.71 -0.85 19.17
CA GLY A 5 21.24 -0.40 17.88
C GLY A 5 21.30 -1.51 16.82
N GLU A 6 21.51 -2.77 17.22
CA GLU A 6 21.56 -3.91 16.31
C GLU A 6 20.19 -4.26 15.73
N GLU A 7 19.12 -4.12 16.54
CA GLU A 7 17.73 -4.27 16.10
C GLU A 7 17.34 -3.13 15.14
N ASN A 8 17.77 -1.89 15.41
CA ASN A 8 17.53 -0.76 14.51
C ASN A 8 18.16 -1.00 13.13
N ARG A 9 19.41 -1.47 13.09
CA ARG A 9 20.08 -1.75 11.82
C ARG A 9 19.33 -2.80 11.00
N GLY A 10 18.76 -3.82 11.64
CA GLY A 10 17.97 -4.85 10.98
C GLY A 10 16.63 -4.36 10.42
N ILE A 11 15.97 -3.40 11.08
CA ILE A 11 14.63 -2.92 10.70
C ILE A 11 14.70 -1.73 9.73
N ILE A 12 15.56 -0.75 10.04
CA ILE A 12 15.60 0.56 9.35
C ILE A 12 16.93 0.82 8.63
N GLY A 13 17.88 -0.11 8.66
CA GLY A 13 19.17 0.03 7.97
C GLY A 13 20.16 1.01 8.62
N ARG A 14 19.89 1.46 9.85
CA ARG A 14 20.69 2.45 10.59
C ARG A 14 20.68 2.17 12.08
N ASP A 15 21.74 2.55 12.78
CA ASP A 15 21.92 2.25 14.21
C ASP A 15 21.13 3.22 15.12
N GLU A 16 21.09 4.50 14.76
CA GLU A 16 20.38 5.56 15.50
C GLU A 16 19.11 6.00 14.78
N ILE A 17 17.99 6.03 15.50
CA ILE A 17 16.66 6.36 14.93
C ILE A 17 16.58 7.82 14.48
N ASN A 18 17.31 8.71 15.14
CA ASN A 18 17.33 10.15 14.86
C ASN A 18 18.56 10.60 14.06
N ASP A 19 19.25 9.70 13.35
CA ASP A 19 20.30 10.10 12.41
C ASP A 19 19.69 10.89 11.24
N VAL A 20 19.69 12.21 11.37
CA VAL A 20 19.07 13.13 10.41
C VAL A 20 19.78 13.10 9.06
N GLU A 21 21.10 12.93 9.05
CA GLU A 21 21.90 12.89 7.82
C GLU A 21 21.53 11.66 6.98
N ALA A 22 21.47 10.49 7.62
CA ALA A 22 21.03 9.27 6.96
C ALA A 22 19.59 9.36 6.42
N ILE A 23 18.65 9.96 7.19
CA ILE A 23 17.26 10.15 6.74
C ILE A 23 17.19 11.02 5.49
N LEU A 24 17.85 12.18 5.52
CA LEU A 24 17.78 13.15 4.42
C LEU A 24 18.59 12.73 3.20
N SER A 25 19.51 11.77 3.33
CA SER A 25 20.24 11.18 2.20
C SER A 25 19.38 10.26 1.33
N THR A 26 18.20 9.87 1.79
CA THR A 26 17.28 9.04 1.00
C THR A 26 16.77 9.87 -0.19
N PRO A 27 16.90 9.38 -1.44
CA PRO A 27 16.45 10.12 -2.61
C PRO A 27 14.95 10.37 -2.51
N MET A 28 14.56 11.65 -2.55
CA MET A 28 13.16 12.02 -2.64
C MET A 28 12.63 11.64 -4.02
N VAL A 29 11.48 10.99 -4.08
CA VAL A 29 10.72 10.84 -5.33
C VAL A 29 10.29 12.23 -5.82
N ASP A 30 10.23 12.40 -7.14
CA ASP A 30 9.83 13.67 -7.76
C ASP A 30 8.42 14.05 -7.28
N PRO A 31 8.25 15.17 -6.53
CA PRO A 31 6.95 15.57 -6.03
C PRO A 31 5.98 16.00 -7.16
N ASP A 32 6.50 16.32 -8.34
CA ASP A 32 5.73 16.73 -9.51
C ASP A 32 5.46 15.56 -10.48
N GLU A 33 5.82 14.33 -10.09
CA GLU A 33 5.54 13.14 -10.88
C GLU A 33 4.04 12.96 -11.08
N VAL A 34 3.60 12.95 -12.35
CA VAL A 34 2.18 12.85 -12.73
C VAL A 34 1.56 11.51 -12.32
N LEU A 35 2.38 10.47 -12.14
CA LEU A 35 1.90 9.11 -11.92
C LEU A 35 2.85 8.33 -11.01
N HIS A 36 2.49 8.22 -9.73
CA HIS A 36 3.21 7.38 -8.78
C HIS A 36 2.78 5.91 -8.95
N VAL A 37 3.57 5.13 -9.69
CA VAL A 37 3.33 3.69 -9.82
C VAL A 37 4.01 2.96 -8.67
N VAL A 38 3.23 2.41 -7.75
CA VAL A 38 3.72 1.38 -6.83
C VAL A 38 3.52 0.03 -7.48
N LYS A 39 4.60 -0.71 -7.75
CA LYS A 39 4.54 -2.08 -8.26
C LYS A 39 3.79 -2.95 -7.24
N ASN A 40 2.63 -3.45 -7.61
CA ASN A 40 1.93 -4.46 -6.83
C ASN A 40 2.48 -5.84 -7.21
N GLU A 41 3.06 -6.57 -6.26
CA GLU A 41 3.55 -7.95 -6.47
C GLU A 41 2.48 -9.01 -6.18
N ALA A 42 1.20 -8.62 -6.17
CA ALA A 42 0.07 -9.51 -6.00
C ALA A 42 -0.88 -9.49 -7.21
N ASP A 43 -1.43 -10.65 -7.52
CA ASP A 43 -2.50 -10.79 -8.51
C ASP A 43 -3.69 -9.89 -8.11
N SER A 44 -4.04 -8.98 -9.01
CA SER A 44 -5.15 -8.04 -8.79
C SER A 44 -6.34 -8.47 -9.63
N ILE A 45 -7.46 -8.76 -8.98
CA ILE A 45 -8.73 -9.05 -9.66
C ILE A 45 -9.66 -7.86 -9.45
N PHE A 46 -10.08 -7.23 -10.55
CA PHE A 46 -11.17 -6.26 -10.51
C PHE A 46 -12.47 -7.00 -10.17
N THR A 47 -13.04 -6.71 -9.00
CA THR A 47 -14.28 -7.33 -8.52
C THR A 47 -15.53 -6.72 -9.18
N TRP A 48 -15.39 -5.55 -9.81
CA TRP A 48 -16.47 -4.90 -10.54
C TRP A 48 -16.53 -5.38 -11.99
N ASP A 49 -17.45 -6.29 -12.24
CA ASP A 49 -17.79 -6.75 -13.59
C ASP A 49 -19.11 -6.09 -14.06
N TYR A 50 -19.01 -5.01 -14.84
CA TYR A 50 -20.18 -4.35 -15.45
C TYR A 50 -20.87 -5.21 -16.50
N SER A 51 -20.22 -6.27 -17.02
CA SER A 51 -20.86 -7.20 -17.95
C SER A 51 -21.86 -8.14 -17.26
N LEU A 52 -21.91 -8.11 -15.92
CA LEU A 52 -22.82 -8.92 -15.10
C LEU A 52 -22.68 -10.43 -15.35
N ALA A 53 -21.49 -10.91 -15.72
CA ALA A 53 -21.25 -12.32 -16.05
C ALA A 53 -21.41 -13.26 -14.83
N ARG A 54 -21.57 -12.70 -13.63
CA ARG A 54 -21.73 -13.44 -12.36
C ARG A 54 -23.13 -13.22 -11.76
N PRO A 55 -24.12 -14.06 -12.12
CA PRO A 55 -25.53 -13.82 -11.75
C PRO A 55 -25.79 -13.89 -10.23
N GLN A 56 -24.96 -14.57 -9.45
CA GLN A 56 -25.07 -14.65 -7.99
C GLN A 56 -24.70 -13.33 -7.30
N LEU A 57 -23.70 -12.61 -7.82
CA LEU A 57 -23.25 -11.32 -7.28
C LEU A 57 -24.27 -10.21 -7.55
N ARG A 58 -25.01 -10.30 -8.66
CA ARG A 58 -26.11 -9.37 -8.99
C ARG A 58 -27.16 -9.29 -7.88
N LYS A 59 -27.51 -10.43 -7.26
CA LYS A 59 -28.47 -10.45 -6.15
C LYS A 59 -27.97 -9.67 -4.93
N LEU A 60 -26.66 -9.72 -4.66
CA LEU A 60 -26.04 -8.98 -3.57
C LEU A 60 -25.96 -7.48 -3.89
N TYR A 61 -25.63 -7.13 -5.13
CA TYR A 61 -25.60 -5.75 -5.60
C TYR A 61 -26.96 -5.05 -5.47
N GLU A 62 -28.03 -5.71 -5.94
CA GLU A 62 -29.39 -5.14 -5.85
C GLU A 62 -29.85 -4.97 -4.39
N LYS A 63 -29.48 -5.89 -3.48
CA LYS A 63 -29.74 -5.73 -2.05
C LYS A 63 -28.98 -4.55 -1.44
N ALA A 64 -27.69 -4.43 -1.75
CA ALA A 64 -26.84 -3.35 -1.25
C ALA A 64 -27.32 -1.98 -1.73
N LYS A 65 -27.81 -1.88 -2.98
CA LYS A 65 -28.34 -0.65 -3.56
C LYS A 65 -29.55 -0.09 -2.81
N VAL A 66 -30.39 -0.96 -2.24
CA VAL A 66 -31.58 -0.56 -1.47
C VAL A 66 -31.33 -0.49 0.04
N GLY A 67 -30.10 -0.76 0.50
CA GLY A 67 -29.73 -0.67 1.91
C GLY A 67 -30.46 -1.66 2.82
N GLN A 68 -30.80 -2.86 2.32
CA GLN A 68 -31.42 -3.94 3.11
C GLN A 68 -30.44 -5.03 3.51
#